data_AF-A0A928VXA7-F1
#
_entry.id   AF-A0A928VXA7-F1
#
_cell.length_a   1.000
_cell.length_b   1.000
_cell.length_c   1.000
_cell.angle_alpha   90.00
_cell.angle_beta   90.00
_cell.angle_gamma   90.00
#
_symmetry.space_group_name_H-M   'P 1'
#
loop_
_entity.id
_entity.type
_entity.pdbx_description
1 polymer ?
#
loop_
_entity_poly.entity_id
_entity_poly.type
_entity_poly.pdbx_seq_one_letter_code
_entity_poly.pdbx_strand_id
1 'polypeptide(L)'
;MSELTEALQRIKHWIEVNTPLDNNFNPGLNFACIDTLLKNLPFKIPREVRELYEFFDGGSRVELFPFWGFYSLEEAIKNCHDWVEVYRKNCEPLHQLPLFWLAGEYYVICEEEEIDSSPVWFRPKG
;
A
#
# COMPACT_ATOMS: atom_id res chain seq x y z
N MET A 1 -7.63 -0.86 19.00
CA MET A 1 -7.39 -0.37 17.63
C MET A 1 -6.21 0.59 17.71
N SER A 2 -5.33 0.57 16.73
CA SER A 2 -4.29 1.58 16.54
C SER A 2 -4.88 2.90 16.06
N GLU A 3 -4.14 4.01 16.19
CA GLU A 3 -4.56 5.32 15.64
C GLU A 3 -4.85 5.23 14.12
N LEU A 4 -4.09 4.39 13.40
CA LEU A 4 -4.30 4.07 12.00
C LEU A 4 -5.68 3.46 11.76
N THR A 5 -5.99 2.35 12.44
CA THR A 5 -7.29 1.64 12.25
C THR A 5 -8.48 2.50 12.67
N GLU A 6 -8.34 3.35 13.68
CA GLU A 6 -9.37 4.34 14.04
C GLU A 6 -9.57 5.40 12.94
N ALA A 7 -8.48 5.91 12.36
CA ALA A 7 -8.56 6.86 11.25
C ALA A 7 -9.19 6.23 10.00
N LEU A 8 -8.78 5.01 9.64
CA LEU A 8 -9.34 4.27 8.52
C LEU A 8 -10.83 4.00 8.72
N GLN A 9 -11.25 3.66 9.94
CA GLN A 9 -12.67 3.46 10.24
C GLN A 9 -13.50 4.73 10.04
N ARG A 10 -12.97 5.89 10.47
CA ARG A 10 -13.64 7.20 10.23
C ARG A 10 -13.74 7.53 8.75
N ILE A 11 -12.66 7.30 7.99
CA ILE A 11 -12.63 7.54 6.53
C ILE A 11 -13.65 6.65 5.84
N LYS A 12 -13.64 5.34 6.12
CA LYS A 12 -14.61 4.40 5.55
C LYS A 12 -16.04 4.80 5.88
N HIS A 13 -16.33 5.13 7.14
CA HIS A 13 -17.67 5.54 7.52
C HIS A 13 -18.12 6.80 6.78
N TRP A 14 -17.22 7.78 6.62
CA TRP A 14 -17.53 8.99 5.85
C TRP A 14 -17.84 8.65 4.38
N ILE A 15 -17.05 7.78 3.75
CA ILE A 15 -17.25 7.32 2.38
C ILE A 15 -18.61 6.63 2.23
N GLU A 16 -18.94 5.69 3.12
CA GLU A 16 -20.20 4.94 3.07
C GLU A 16 -21.44 5.84 3.20
N VAL A 17 -21.31 6.96 3.92
CA VAL A 17 -22.42 7.89 4.14
C VAL A 17 -22.53 8.95 3.05
N ASN A 18 -21.41 9.43 2.50
CA ASN A 18 -21.37 10.66 1.70
C ASN A 18 -21.08 10.46 0.22
N THR A 19 -20.59 9.30 -0.20
CA THR A 19 -20.27 9.04 -1.61
C THR A 19 -21.25 8.06 -2.26
N PRO A 20 -21.81 8.38 -3.44
CA PRO A 20 -22.70 7.49 -4.19
C PRO A 20 -21.94 6.38 -4.96
N LEU A 21 -20.63 6.27 -4.77
CA LEU A 21 -19.79 5.26 -5.39
C LEU A 21 -19.87 3.99 -4.54
N ASP A 22 -20.22 2.86 -5.18
CA ASP A 22 -20.04 1.53 -4.59
C ASP A 22 -18.53 1.28 -4.42
N ASN A 23 -17.96 1.77 -3.32
CA ASN A 23 -16.59 1.49 -2.96
C ASN A 23 -16.51 0.04 -2.49
N ASN A 24 -16.21 -0.83 -3.44
CA ASN A 24 -16.09 -2.26 -3.22
C ASN A 24 -14.72 -2.56 -2.60
N PHE A 25 -14.55 -2.19 -1.33
CA PHE A 25 -13.36 -2.48 -0.56
C PHE A 25 -13.22 -4.00 -0.44
N ASN A 26 -12.08 -4.54 -0.88
CA ASN A 26 -11.77 -5.94 -0.58
C ASN A 26 -11.68 -6.12 0.94
N PRO A 27 -12.19 -7.24 1.48
CA PRO A 27 -12.03 -7.54 2.89
C PRO A 27 -10.55 -7.60 3.24
N GLY A 28 -10.19 -7.09 4.41
CA GLY A 28 -8.81 -7.14 4.88
C GLY A 28 -8.27 -8.56 5.03
N LEU A 29 -6.95 -8.68 4.93
CA LEU A 29 -6.22 -9.95 4.96
C LEU A 29 -5.85 -10.33 6.39
N ASN A 30 -5.83 -11.62 6.72
CA ASN A 30 -5.19 -12.03 7.98
C ASN A 30 -3.66 -11.93 7.87
N PHE A 31 -2.97 -11.74 9.00
CA PHE A 31 -1.51 -11.62 9.07
C PHE A 31 -0.76 -12.80 8.41
N ALA A 32 -1.24 -14.04 8.55
CA ALA A 32 -0.57 -15.19 7.95
C ALA A 32 -0.61 -15.18 6.41
N CYS A 33 -1.71 -14.70 5.82
CA CYS A 33 -1.82 -14.45 4.39
C CYS A 33 -0.86 -13.34 3.96
N ILE A 34 -0.80 -12.23 4.71
CA ILE A 34 0.13 -11.12 4.45
C ILE A 34 1.57 -11.63 4.46
N ASP A 35 1.98 -12.37 5.50
CA ASP A 35 3.32 -12.96 5.60
C ASP A 35 3.64 -13.88 4.42
N THR A 36 2.66 -14.68 4.00
CA THR A 36 2.83 -15.59 2.86
C THR A 36 3.06 -14.85 1.56
N LEU A 37 2.34 -13.73 1.34
CA LEU A 37 2.49 -12.89 0.16
C LEU A 37 3.82 -12.15 0.15
N LEU A 38 4.25 -11.61 1.30
CA LEU A 38 5.46 -10.81 1.44
C LEU A 38 6.75 -11.64 1.50
N LYS A 39 6.69 -12.96 1.75
CA LYS A 39 7.87 -13.80 2.06
C LYS A 39 9.02 -13.76 1.06
N ASN A 40 8.72 -13.45 -0.21
CA ASN A 40 9.69 -13.45 -1.31
C ASN A 40 10.21 -12.05 -1.65
N LEU A 41 9.76 -11.01 -0.94
CA LEU A 41 10.28 -9.66 -1.15
C LEU A 41 11.68 -9.54 -0.52
N PRO A 42 12.61 -8.83 -1.17
CA PRO A 42 13.97 -8.65 -0.67
C PRO A 42 14.08 -7.60 0.45
N PHE A 43 12.97 -7.10 0.96
CA PHE A 43 12.89 -6.04 1.98
C PHE A 43 11.74 -6.33 2.95
N LYS A 44 11.77 -5.65 4.10
CA LYS A 44 10.71 -5.76 5.09
C LYS A 44 9.67 -4.66 4.90
N ILE A 45 8.43 -5.02 5.23
CA ILE A 45 7.30 -4.11 5.24
C ILE A 45 6.98 -3.72 6.69
N PRO A 46 6.86 -2.42 6.99
CA PRO A 46 6.52 -1.92 8.32
C PRO A 46 5.17 -2.43 8.83
N ARG A 47 5.05 -2.44 10.15
CA ARG A 47 3.84 -2.91 10.83
C ARG A 47 2.59 -2.15 10.39
N GLU A 48 2.66 -0.84 10.25
CA GLU A 48 1.52 0.00 9.83
C GLU A 48 0.94 -0.41 8.46
N VAL A 49 1.77 -0.90 7.53
CA VAL A 49 1.32 -1.35 6.21
C VAL A 49 0.61 -2.69 6.34
N ARG A 50 1.09 -3.56 7.23
CA ARG A 50 0.42 -4.84 7.54
C ARG A 50 -0.94 -4.58 8.18
N GLU A 51 -1.02 -3.64 9.13
CA GLU A 51 -2.27 -3.20 9.74
C GLU A 51 -3.24 -2.58 8.73
N LEU A 52 -2.73 -1.81 7.75
CA LEU A 52 -3.52 -1.27 6.65
C LEU A 52 -4.17 -2.40 5.82
N TYR A 53 -3.39 -3.39 5.38
CA TYR A 53 -3.88 -4.53 4.60
C TYR A 53 -4.74 -5.50 5.41
N GLU A 54 -4.55 -5.59 6.73
CA GLU A 54 -5.45 -6.31 7.62
C GLU A 54 -6.81 -5.63 7.72
N PHE A 55 -6.86 -4.31 7.57
CA PHE A 55 -8.11 -3.56 7.60
C PHE A 55 -8.84 -3.61 6.25
N PHE A 56 -8.15 -3.34 5.12
CA PHE A 56 -8.70 -3.47 3.76
C PHE A 56 -7.62 -3.84 2.74
N ASP A 57 -7.92 -4.79 1.85
CA ASP A 57 -7.00 -5.25 0.80
C ASP A 57 -7.15 -4.49 -0.53
N GLY A 58 -7.29 -3.16 -0.45
CA GLY A 58 -7.43 -2.28 -1.61
C GLY A 58 -8.34 -2.82 -2.71
N GLY A 59 -7.95 -2.61 -3.96
CA GLY A 59 -8.53 -3.23 -5.15
C GLY A 59 -8.54 -2.31 -6.38
N SER A 60 -8.84 -2.89 -7.55
CA SER A 60 -8.76 -2.24 -8.87
C SER A 60 -9.54 -0.92 -9.06
N ARG A 61 -10.42 -0.54 -8.12
CA ARG A 61 -11.21 0.71 -8.13
C ARG A 61 -11.47 1.28 -6.73
N VAL A 62 -10.63 0.94 -5.75
CA VAL A 62 -10.81 1.43 -4.38
C VAL A 62 -10.12 2.78 -4.23
N GLU A 63 -10.93 3.82 -4.06
CA GLU A 63 -10.46 5.15 -3.69
C GLU A 63 -10.57 5.32 -2.16
N LEU A 64 -9.45 5.12 -1.47
CA LEU A 64 -9.38 5.41 -0.03
C LEU A 64 -9.24 6.93 0.23
N PHE A 65 -8.61 7.62 -0.72
CA PHE A 65 -8.54 9.07 -0.79
C PHE A 65 -9.01 9.51 -2.18
N PRO A 66 -9.64 10.70 -2.32
CA PRO A 66 -10.10 11.17 -3.63
C PRO A 66 -8.99 11.09 -4.66
N PHE A 67 -9.25 10.44 -5.80
CA PHE A 67 -8.31 10.25 -6.93
C PHE A 67 -7.13 9.30 -6.69
N TRP A 68 -6.88 8.85 -5.45
CA TRP A 68 -5.83 7.88 -5.16
C TRP A 68 -6.40 6.47 -5.15
N GLY A 69 -5.97 5.66 -6.11
CA GLY A 69 -6.27 4.25 -6.08
C GLY A 69 -5.41 3.54 -5.04
N PHE A 70 -5.99 2.57 -4.34
CA PHE A 70 -5.31 1.73 -3.37
C PHE A 70 -5.18 0.30 -3.92
N TYR A 71 -3.96 -0.16 -4.19
CA TYR A 71 -3.72 -1.50 -4.74
C TYR A 71 -4.02 -2.58 -3.70
N SER A 72 -4.55 -3.72 -4.17
CA SER A 72 -4.46 -4.94 -3.34
C SER A 72 -2.99 -5.29 -3.10
N LEU A 73 -2.71 -6.07 -2.05
CA LEU A 73 -1.34 -6.45 -1.72
C LEU A 73 -0.69 -7.23 -2.88
N GLU A 74 -1.45 -8.10 -3.54
CA GLU A 74 -0.98 -8.83 -4.71
C GLU A 74 -0.64 -7.91 -5.89
N GLU A 75 -1.49 -6.91 -6.17
CA GLU A 75 -1.23 -5.91 -7.21
C GLU A 75 0.00 -5.07 -6.87
N ALA A 76 0.17 -4.65 -5.61
CA ALA A 76 1.33 -3.90 -5.16
C ALA A 76 2.63 -4.69 -5.36
N ILE A 77 2.65 -5.97 -5.00
CA ILE A 77 3.80 -6.87 -5.19
C ILE A 77 4.11 -7.06 -6.67
N LYS A 78 3.08 -7.28 -7.50
CA LYS A 78 3.25 -7.40 -8.95
C LYS A 78 3.89 -6.13 -9.54
N ASN A 79 3.38 -4.96 -9.17
CA ASN A 79 3.93 -3.68 -9.64
C ASN A 79 5.36 -3.44 -9.16
N CYS A 80 5.70 -3.86 -7.94
CA CYS A 80 7.08 -3.83 -7.44
C CYS A 80 8.02 -4.65 -8.35
N HIS A 81 7.64 -5.88 -8.70
CA HIS A 81 8.43 -6.71 -9.62
C HIS A 81 8.54 -6.10 -11.02
N ASP A 82 7.43 -5.63 -11.60
CA ASP A 82 7.39 -5.00 -12.92
C ASP A 82 8.33 -3.77 -12.96
N TRP A 83 8.36 -2.97 -11.89
CA TRP A 83 9.27 -1.83 -11.79
C TRP A 83 10.74 -2.24 -11.70
N VAL A 84 11.06 -3.27 -10.92
CA VAL A 84 12.43 -3.80 -10.88
C VAL A 84 12.87 -4.24 -12.28
N GLU A 85 11.99 -4.86 -13.07
CA GLU A 85 12.30 -5.25 -14.45
C GLU A 85 12.50 -4.04 -15.38
N VAL A 86 11.63 -3.03 -15.31
CA VAL A 86 11.68 -1.83 -16.15
C VAL A 86 12.87 -0.92 -15.80
N TYR A 87 13.17 -0.74 -14.51
CA TYR A 87 14.17 0.21 -14.02
C TYR A 87 15.54 -0.41 -13.71
N ARG A 88 15.69 -1.74 -13.83
CA ARG A 88 16.96 -2.49 -13.62
C ARG A 88 18.16 -1.93 -14.36
N LYS A 89 17.94 -1.15 -15.41
CA LYS A 89 19.02 -0.59 -16.23
C LYS A 89 19.71 0.63 -15.60
N ASN A 90 19.09 1.33 -14.64
CA ASN A 90 19.59 2.62 -14.15
C ASN A 90 19.50 2.86 -12.63
N CYS A 91 18.86 1.99 -11.84
CA CYS A 91 18.68 2.20 -10.40
C CYS A 91 19.11 0.97 -9.60
N GLU A 92 19.76 1.20 -8.44
CA GLU A 92 19.92 0.22 -7.36
C GLU A 92 18.58 -0.44 -7.00
N PRO A 93 18.57 -1.66 -6.44
CA PRO A 93 17.34 -2.42 -6.21
C PRO A 93 16.31 -1.52 -5.53
N LEU A 94 15.24 -1.24 -6.28
CA LEU A 94 14.10 -0.48 -5.78
C LEU A 94 13.43 -1.38 -4.75
N HIS A 95 13.88 -1.30 -3.50
CA HIS A 95 13.09 -1.71 -2.36
C HIS A 95 11.92 -0.75 -2.35
N GLN A 96 10.89 -1.04 -3.14
CA GLN A 96 9.73 -0.19 -3.31
C GLN A 96 8.45 -1.00 -3.49
N LEU A 97 7.55 -0.96 -2.51
CA LEU A 97 6.19 -1.50 -2.63
C LEU A 97 5.19 -0.35 -2.85
N PRO A 98 4.63 -0.16 -4.06
CA PRO A 98 3.64 0.88 -4.31
C PRO A 98 2.28 0.51 -3.71
N LEU A 99 1.89 1.23 -2.66
CA LEU A 99 0.60 1.00 -1.98
C LEU A 99 -0.52 1.79 -2.67
N PHE A 100 -0.26 3.08 -2.89
CA PHE A 100 -1.21 4.02 -3.48
C PHE A 100 -0.69 4.54 -4.80
N TRP A 101 -1.60 4.85 -5.73
CA TRP A 101 -1.28 5.44 -7.02
C TRP A 101 -2.18 6.64 -7.34
N LEU A 102 -1.58 7.70 -7.86
CA LEU A 102 -2.26 8.85 -8.43
C LEU A 102 -1.48 9.35 -9.65
N ALA A 103 -2.03 9.23 -10.85
CA ALA A 103 -1.49 9.88 -12.05
C ALA A 103 0.04 9.71 -12.30
N GLY A 104 0.61 8.54 -11.95
CA GLY A 104 2.04 8.25 -12.09
C GLY A 104 2.91 8.58 -10.86
N GLU A 105 2.29 9.08 -9.79
CA GLU A 105 2.86 9.20 -8.45
C GLU A 105 2.48 7.98 -7.61
N TYR A 106 3.41 7.56 -6.76
CA TYR A 106 3.26 6.37 -5.95
C TYR A 106 3.74 6.61 -4.53
N TYR A 107 3.01 6.05 -3.57
CA TYR A 107 3.49 5.98 -2.19
C TYR A 107 4.17 4.64 -1.97
N VAL A 108 5.41 4.70 -1.55
CA VAL A 108 6.31 3.56 -1.40
C VAL A 108 6.90 3.59 -0.01
N ILE A 109 6.91 2.44 0.66
CA ILE A 109 7.60 2.28 1.94
C ILE A 109 8.42 1.01 1.89
N CYS A 110 9.70 1.10 2.23
CA CYS A 110 10.61 -0.03 2.34
C CYS A 110 11.73 0.25 3.32
N GLU A 111 12.11 -0.81 4.03
CA GLU A 111 13.14 -0.78 5.06
C GLU A 111 13.95 -2.07 4.99
N GLU A 112 15.25 -1.96 5.24
CA GLU A 112 16.13 -3.14 5.37
C GLU A 112 15.80 -3.91 6.67
N GLU A 113 15.38 -3.18 7.69
CA GLU A 113 15.03 -3.71 9.00
C GLU A 113 13.52 -3.62 9.27
N GLU A 114 13.08 -4.32 10.32
CA GLU A 114 11.69 -4.25 10.75
C GLU A 114 11.47 -3.01 11.59
N ILE A 115 10.58 -2.13 11.12
CA ILE A 115 10.22 -0.91 11.85
C ILE A 115 8.71 -0.79 11.98
N ASP A 116 8.26 -0.01 12.98
CA ASP A 116 6.84 0.18 13.24
C ASP A 116 6.16 1.09 12.20
N SER A 117 6.87 2.12 11.73
CA SER A 117 6.36 3.16 10.81
C SER A 117 7.45 3.69 9.88
N SER A 118 7.16 3.89 8.61
CA SER A 118 8.12 4.39 7.62
C SER A 118 8.25 5.92 7.63
N PRO A 119 9.45 6.48 7.39
CA PRO A 119 9.62 7.91 7.22
C PRO A 119 9.00 8.39 5.91
N VAL A 120 8.63 9.67 5.86
CA VAL A 120 8.11 10.29 4.63
C VAL A 120 9.26 10.57 3.67
N TRP A 121 9.25 9.89 2.52
CA TRP A 121 10.26 10.07 1.47
C TRP A 121 9.85 11.18 0.49
N PHE A 122 10.72 12.17 0.29
CA PHE A 122 10.55 13.18 -0.74
C PHE A 122 11.37 12.83 -1.97
N ARG A 123 10.73 12.63 -3.12
CA ARG A 123 11.45 12.53 -4.39
C ARG A 123 12.07 13.90 -4.70
N PRO A 124 13.40 14.01 -4.88
CA PRO A 124 14.01 15.27 -5.29
C PRO A 124 13.40 15.70 -6.62
N LYS A 125 13.03 16.99 -6.75
CA LYS A 125 12.67 17.55 -8.04
C LYS A 125 13.92 17.50 -8.93
N GLY A 126 13.84 16.71 -9.99
CA GLY A 126 14.85 16.69 -11.07
C GLY A 126 14.82 17.97 -11.89
#